data_AF-A0A317YEY3-F1
#
_entry.id   AF-A0A317YEY3-F1
#
_cell.length_a   1.000
_cell.length_b   1.000
_cell.length_c   1.000
_cell.angle_alpha   90.00
_cell.angle_beta   90.00
_cell.angle_gamma   90.00
#
_symmetry.space_group_name_H-M   'P 1'
#
loop_
_entity.id
_entity.type
_entity.pdbx_description
1 polymer ?
#
loop_
_entity_poly.entity_id
_entity_poly.type
_entity_poly.pdbx_seq_one_letter_code
_entity_poly.pdbx_strand_id
1 'polypeptide(L)'
;MIKKLDPVTRKVTTIAGTGSAGYRDGPGLTAQLSEPAGLVEVGDGRLLVADTNNNAIRYITLSDKGAEVKTLELIGVQPPSPKPKVLKRLRRRLSADTDVINVDGGSSKEGFLSLAVTVPDGYHFSKEARSKFDVETEPPNAVEIEPANGFLNSEGLASLKFRRISSSLSMGRINCKVYYCKEDEVCLYQSIAFDVKFREEAEPNPAQITLSYTVSPRDNSGSTQLLAARKNAKV
;
A
#
# COMPACT_ATOMS: atom_id res chain seq x y z
N MET A 1 21.22 1.14 -19.05
CA MET A 1 22.01 1.21 -20.31
C MET A 1 21.15 0.76 -21.47
N ILE A 2 21.43 1.23 -22.69
CA ILE A 2 20.81 0.77 -23.94
C ILE A 2 21.86 0.04 -24.77
N LYS A 3 21.47 -1.14 -25.28
CA LYS A 3 22.35 -2.03 -26.06
C LYS A 3 21.81 -2.23 -27.47
N LYS A 4 22.72 -2.39 -28.43
CA LYS A 4 22.44 -2.80 -29.81
C LYS A 4 22.90 -4.23 -29.99
N LEU A 5 22.04 -5.07 -30.57
CA LEU A 5 22.37 -6.43 -30.99
C LEU A 5 22.40 -6.44 -32.52
N ASP A 6 23.51 -6.91 -33.09
CA ASP A 6 23.56 -7.32 -34.49
C ASP A 6 23.24 -8.82 -34.58
N PRO A 7 22.12 -9.21 -35.21
CA PRO A 7 21.71 -10.62 -35.27
C PRO A 7 22.58 -11.47 -36.21
N VAL A 8 23.25 -10.86 -37.20
CA VAL A 8 24.11 -11.58 -38.15
C VAL A 8 25.43 -11.93 -37.48
N THR A 9 26.08 -10.93 -36.86
CA THR A 9 27.38 -11.14 -36.19
C THR A 9 27.23 -11.62 -34.75
N ARG A 10 26.01 -11.61 -34.20
CA ARG A 10 25.69 -11.90 -32.79
C ARG A 10 26.43 -10.99 -31.79
N LYS A 11 26.87 -9.82 -32.25
CA LYS A 11 27.60 -8.87 -31.43
C LYS A 11 26.63 -7.97 -30.67
N VAL A 12 26.83 -7.86 -29.36
CA VAL A 12 26.13 -6.90 -28.50
C VAL A 12 27.06 -5.76 -28.14
N THR A 13 26.64 -4.53 -28.40
CA THR A 13 27.39 -3.32 -28.02
C THR A 13 26.51 -2.41 -27.17
N THR A 14 27.12 -1.70 -26.22
CA THR A 14 26.42 -0.62 -25.52
C THR A 14 26.46 0.62 -26.41
N ILE A 15 25.30 1.24 -26.62
CA ILE A 15 25.18 2.49 -27.39
C ILE A 15 24.91 3.70 -26.50
N ALA A 16 24.30 3.49 -25.32
CA ALA A 16 24.10 4.56 -24.35
C ALA A 16 24.12 4.06 -22.90
N GLY A 17 24.63 4.89 -21.99
CA GLY A 17 24.72 4.60 -20.55
C GLY A 17 26.12 4.15 -20.11
N THR A 18 26.56 4.65 -18.95
CA THR A 18 27.82 4.24 -18.32
C THR A 18 27.74 2.91 -17.56
N GLY A 19 26.53 2.45 -17.24
CA GLY A 19 26.29 1.29 -16.38
C GLY A 19 25.87 1.65 -14.95
N SER A 20 26.21 2.85 -14.48
CA SER A 20 25.72 3.40 -13.21
C SER A 20 24.37 4.09 -13.41
N ALA A 21 23.44 3.89 -12.48
CA ALA A 21 22.20 4.67 -12.42
C ALA A 21 22.52 6.15 -12.19
N GLY A 22 21.81 7.04 -12.89
CA GLY A 22 21.98 8.48 -12.77
C GLY A 22 21.24 9.25 -13.86
N TYR A 23 21.41 10.57 -13.88
CA TYR A 23 20.76 11.47 -14.83
C TYR A 23 21.79 12.42 -15.47
N ARG A 24 22.18 12.13 -16.71
CA ARG A 24 23.16 12.95 -17.44
C ARG A 24 22.94 12.81 -18.95
N ASP A 25 22.78 13.95 -19.63
CA ASP A 25 22.79 14.06 -21.09
C ASP A 25 24.21 14.10 -21.66
N GLY A 26 24.34 13.93 -22.98
CA GLY A 26 25.61 14.04 -23.70
C GLY A 26 25.91 12.83 -24.59
N PRO A 27 27.19 12.61 -24.95
CA PRO A 27 27.60 11.44 -25.73
C PRO A 27 27.14 10.14 -25.08
N GLY A 28 26.68 9.18 -25.88
CA GLY A 28 25.97 7.98 -25.43
C GLY A 28 26.71 7.20 -24.34
N LEU A 29 28.01 6.98 -24.50
CA LEU A 29 28.83 6.24 -23.52
C LEU A 29 29.13 7.02 -22.23
N THR A 30 28.81 8.31 -22.19
CA THR A 30 28.99 9.19 -21.01
C THR A 30 27.66 9.61 -20.37
N ALA A 31 26.56 9.44 -21.09
CA ALA A 31 25.22 9.69 -20.59
C ALA A 31 24.86 8.69 -19.48
N GLN A 32 24.00 9.11 -18.55
CA GLN A 32 23.49 8.28 -17.46
C GLN A 32 21.97 8.16 -17.57
N LEU A 33 21.49 6.95 -17.30
CA LEU A 33 20.08 6.54 -17.32
C LEU A 33 19.79 5.77 -16.03
N SER A 34 18.53 5.73 -15.59
CA SER A 34 18.09 5.06 -14.36
C SER A 34 16.86 4.18 -14.65
N GLU A 35 17.09 2.86 -14.68
CA GLU A 35 16.07 1.84 -15.00
C GLU A 35 15.21 2.16 -16.24
N PRO A 36 15.83 2.37 -17.43
CA PRO A 36 15.06 2.58 -18.64
C PRO A 36 14.24 1.33 -18.98
N ALA A 37 12.92 1.46 -19.05
CA ALA A 37 11.99 0.34 -19.15
C ALA A 37 11.44 0.10 -20.57
N GLY A 38 11.52 1.08 -21.46
CA GLY A 38 10.99 0.98 -22.81
C GLY A 38 11.74 1.88 -23.79
N LEU A 39 11.73 1.49 -25.07
CA LEU A 39 12.28 2.30 -26.16
C LEU A 39 11.48 2.11 -27.45
N VAL A 40 11.47 3.11 -28.31
CA VAL A 40 10.81 3.07 -29.63
C VAL A 40 11.60 3.89 -30.65
N GLU A 41 11.67 3.45 -31.89
CA GLU A 41 12.24 4.23 -32.99
C GLU A 41 11.22 5.24 -33.51
N VAL A 42 11.66 6.49 -33.74
CA VAL A 42 10.81 7.60 -34.21
C VAL A 42 11.26 8.18 -35.55
N GLY A 43 12.10 7.44 -36.30
CA GLY A 43 12.62 7.84 -37.61
C GLY A 43 13.96 8.59 -37.54
N ASP A 44 14.65 8.65 -38.69
CA ASP A 44 15.96 9.33 -38.85
C ASP A 44 17.04 8.85 -37.86
N GLY A 45 17.03 7.57 -37.48
CA GLY A 45 17.98 7.03 -36.51
C GLY A 45 17.78 7.56 -35.09
N ARG A 46 16.58 8.07 -34.75
CA ARG A 46 16.24 8.52 -33.40
C ARG A 46 15.43 7.48 -32.64
N LEU A 47 15.80 7.25 -31.39
CA LEU A 47 15.09 6.40 -30.44
C LEU A 47 14.54 7.27 -29.32
N LEU A 48 13.28 7.09 -28.92
CA LEU A 48 12.79 7.55 -27.62
C LEU A 48 12.98 6.46 -26.58
N VAL A 49 13.30 6.84 -25.35
CA VAL A 49 13.52 5.93 -24.23
C VAL A 49 12.74 6.45 -23.01
N ALA A 50 11.95 5.57 -22.39
CA ALA A 50 11.32 5.83 -21.10
C ALA A 50 12.33 5.54 -19.99
N ASP A 51 12.89 6.59 -19.39
CA ASP A 51 13.89 6.53 -18.33
C ASP A 51 13.19 6.61 -16.97
N THR A 52 12.61 5.48 -16.56
CA THR A 52 11.53 5.38 -15.58
C THR A 52 11.89 5.99 -14.23
N ASN A 53 13.04 5.66 -13.65
CA ASN A 53 13.40 6.18 -12.33
C ASN A 53 13.86 7.65 -12.36
N ASN A 54 14.16 8.17 -13.55
CA ASN A 54 14.41 9.59 -13.75
C ASN A 54 13.13 10.37 -14.09
N ASN A 55 11.98 9.70 -14.23
CA ASN A 55 10.70 10.30 -14.65
C ASN A 55 10.82 11.11 -15.95
N ALA A 56 11.66 10.65 -16.89
CA ALA A 56 12.03 11.41 -18.08
C ALA A 56 11.82 10.61 -19.37
N ILE A 57 11.46 11.31 -20.44
CA ILE A 57 11.60 10.78 -21.79
C ILE A 57 12.93 11.26 -22.35
N ARG A 58 13.76 10.32 -22.75
CA ARG A 58 15.07 10.57 -23.35
C ARG A 58 14.94 10.32 -24.84
N TYR A 59 15.72 11.00 -25.65
CA TYR A 59 15.89 10.61 -27.04
C TYR A 59 17.37 10.40 -27.35
N ILE A 60 17.64 9.39 -28.17
CA ILE A 60 18.97 8.98 -28.60
C ILE A 60 19.05 9.16 -30.10
N THR A 61 19.96 10.00 -30.56
CA THR A 61 20.28 10.15 -31.98
C THR A 61 21.45 9.26 -32.32
N LEU A 62 21.28 8.35 -33.29
CA LEU A 62 22.34 7.50 -33.82
C LEU A 62 22.90 8.11 -35.11
N SER A 63 24.21 8.30 -35.16
CA SER A 63 24.92 8.80 -36.34
C SER A 63 26.24 8.04 -36.53
N ASP A 64 26.92 8.29 -37.65
CA ASP A 64 28.26 7.75 -37.90
C ASP A 64 29.29 8.18 -36.84
N LYS A 65 29.03 9.29 -36.15
CA LYS A 65 29.88 9.82 -35.07
C LYS A 65 29.58 9.19 -33.70
N GLY A 66 28.61 8.30 -33.62
CA GLY A 66 28.15 7.65 -32.40
C GLY A 66 26.75 8.08 -31.96
N ALA A 67 26.38 7.67 -30.76
CA ALA A 67 25.10 8.00 -30.14
C ALA A 67 25.20 9.29 -29.31
N GLU A 68 24.17 10.12 -29.34
CA GLU A 68 23.99 11.27 -28.45
C GLU A 68 22.66 11.12 -27.69
N VAL A 69 22.67 11.34 -26.38
CA VAL A 69 21.49 11.25 -25.51
C VAL A 69 21.10 12.64 -25.05
N LYS A 70 19.83 12.98 -25.21
CA LYS A 70 19.23 14.24 -24.73
C LYS A 70 17.90 13.96 -24.04
N THR A 71 17.52 14.84 -23.13
CA THR A 71 16.18 14.85 -22.54
C THR A 71 15.21 15.51 -23.51
N LEU A 72 14.04 14.91 -23.71
CA LEU A 72 12.96 15.55 -24.46
C LEU A 72 12.27 16.58 -23.55
N GLU A 73 12.40 17.86 -23.89
CA GLU A 73 11.65 18.93 -23.23
C GLU A 73 10.20 18.96 -23.75
N LEU A 74 9.24 18.82 -22.84
CA LEU A 74 7.81 18.91 -23.16
C LEU A 74 7.34 20.37 -23.01
N ILE A 75 7.45 21.15 -24.08
CA ILE A 75 7.04 22.55 -24.11
C ILE A 75 5.51 22.64 -24.29
N GLY A 76 4.85 23.48 -23.48
CA GLY A 76 3.42 23.76 -23.61
C GLY A 76 2.48 22.68 -23.06
N VAL A 77 3.02 21.65 -22.41
CA VAL A 77 2.22 20.61 -21.75
C VAL A 77 1.96 21.03 -20.30
N GLN A 78 0.70 21.28 -19.95
CA GLN A 78 0.33 21.43 -18.54
C GLN A 78 0.26 20.05 -17.89
N PRO A 79 0.98 19.80 -16.79
CA PRO A 79 0.78 18.59 -16.00
C PRO A 79 -0.70 18.48 -15.65
N PRO A 80 -1.30 17.28 -15.70
CA PRO A 80 -2.66 17.11 -15.23
C PRO A 80 -2.74 17.63 -13.80
N SER A 81 -3.77 18.44 -13.52
CA SER A 81 -4.02 18.86 -12.15
C SER A 81 -4.06 17.60 -11.27
N PRO A 82 -3.37 17.58 -10.12
CA PRO A 82 -3.48 16.46 -9.21
C PRO A 82 -4.96 16.26 -8.97
N LYS A 83 -5.51 15.09 -9.33
CA LYS A 83 -6.88 14.79 -8.96
C LYS A 83 -6.93 15.04 -7.45
N PRO A 84 -7.80 15.94 -6.94
CA PRO A 84 -8.00 16.00 -5.51
C PRO A 84 -8.29 14.56 -5.10
N LYS A 85 -7.62 14.08 -4.04
CA LYS A 85 -7.91 12.78 -3.47
C LYS A 85 -9.35 12.87 -2.95
N VAL A 86 -10.32 12.78 -3.85
CA VAL A 86 -11.71 12.58 -3.50
C VAL A 86 -11.68 11.19 -2.90
N LEU A 87 -11.65 11.16 -1.57
CA LEU A 87 -11.95 9.99 -0.76
C LEU A 87 -13.42 9.62 -1.00
N LYS A 88 -13.83 9.38 -2.25
CA LYS A 88 -14.66 8.21 -2.49
C LYS A 88 -13.74 7.03 -2.22
N ARG A 89 -13.50 6.79 -0.91
CA ARG A 89 -13.22 5.46 -0.39
C ARG A 89 -14.25 4.61 -1.13
N LEU A 90 -13.81 3.85 -2.14
CA LEU A 90 -14.33 2.51 -2.30
C LEU A 90 -14.34 2.00 -0.86
N ARG A 91 -15.51 1.92 -0.20
CA ARG A 91 -15.64 1.39 1.18
C ARG A 91 -14.64 0.25 1.23
N ARG A 92 -13.53 0.41 1.97
CA ARG A 92 -12.35 -0.40 1.72
C ARG A 92 -12.82 -1.82 1.96
N ARG A 93 -13.01 -2.59 0.89
CA ARG A 93 -13.58 -3.93 1.03
C ARG A 93 -12.62 -4.62 1.98
N LEU A 94 -13.16 -5.04 3.11
CA LEU A 94 -12.38 -5.83 4.04
C LEU A 94 -11.84 -7.02 3.25
N SER A 95 -10.58 -7.37 3.52
CA SER A 95 -10.06 -8.60 2.94
C SER A 95 -10.97 -9.75 3.38
N ALA A 96 -11.18 -10.75 2.52
CA ALA A 96 -12.12 -11.84 2.77
C ALA A 96 -11.82 -12.60 4.08
N ASP A 97 -10.59 -12.49 4.55
CA ASP A 97 -10.05 -13.11 5.75
C ASP A 97 -9.96 -12.15 6.96
N THR A 98 -10.66 -11.02 6.91
CA THR A 98 -10.71 -10.06 8.02
C THR A 98 -11.69 -10.51 9.09
N ASP A 99 -11.22 -10.64 10.33
CA ASP A 99 -12.10 -10.87 11.47
C ASP A 99 -12.73 -9.56 11.92
N VAL A 100 -14.07 -9.52 11.98
CA VAL A 100 -14.82 -8.33 12.41
C VAL A 100 -15.36 -8.53 13.81
N ILE A 101 -14.89 -7.71 14.74
CA ILE A 101 -15.28 -7.70 16.15
C ILE A 101 -16.26 -6.55 16.35
N ASN A 102 -17.49 -6.85 16.77
CA ASN A 102 -18.47 -5.81 17.12
C ASN A 102 -18.30 -5.42 18.58
N VAL A 103 -18.19 -4.12 18.85
CA VAL A 103 -18.02 -3.56 20.20
C VAL A 103 -19.11 -2.53 20.46
N ASP A 104 -19.73 -2.59 21.64
CA ASP A 104 -20.64 -1.53 22.09
C ASP A 104 -19.82 -0.31 22.52
N GLY A 105 -19.97 0.78 21.78
CA GLY A 105 -19.35 2.08 22.07
C GLY A 105 -20.12 2.91 23.09
N GLY A 106 -21.30 2.45 23.50
CA GLY A 106 -22.14 3.13 24.48
C GLY A 106 -22.72 4.45 23.97
N SER A 107 -23.07 5.31 24.93
CA SER A 107 -23.72 6.61 24.73
C SER A 107 -22.78 7.80 25.00
N SER A 108 -21.59 7.62 25.56
CA SER A 108 -20.74 8.76 25.96
C SER A 108 -20.39 9.70 24.79
N LYS A 109 -20.40 11.01 25.06
CA LYS A 109 -20.03 12.04 24.06
C LYS A 109 -18.55 12.00 23.69
N GLU A 110 -17.69 11.63 24.62
CA GLU A 110 -16.25 11.49 24.40
C GLU A 110 -15.68 10.36 25.25
N GLY A 111 -14.43 9.99 24.98
CA GLY A 111 -13.76 8.95 25.74
C GLY A 111 -12.52 8.41 25.04
N PHE A 112 -12.09 7.23 25.46
CA PHE A 112 -10.93 6.54 24.91
C PHE A 112 -11.29 5.14 24.43
N LEU A 113 -10.78 4.80 23.26
CA LEU A 113 -10.74 3.45 22.71
C LEU A 113 -9.32 2.90 22.93
N SER A 114 -9.18 1.86 23.75
CA SER A 114 -7.90 1.21 24.02
C SER A 114 -7.80 -0.08 23.22
N LEU A 115 -7.03 -0.06 22.13
CA LEU A 115 -6.66 -1.26 21.38
C LEU A 115 -5.75 -2.13 22.24
N ALA A 116 -6.11 -3.40 22.39
CA ALA A 116 -5.36 -4.41 23.12
C ALA A 116 -5.31 -5.69 22.28
N VAL A 117 -4.33 -5.78 21.39
CA VAL A 117 -4.12 -6.97 20.56
C VAL A 117 -3.05 -7.83 21.21
N THR A 118 -3.32 -9.12 21.40
CA THR A 118 -2.32 -10.07 21.90
C THR A 118 -1.97 -11.11 20.85
N VAL A 119 -0.72 -11.57 20.91
CA VAL A 119 -0.23 -12.71 20.13
C VAL A 119 -0.13 -13.93 21.05
N PRO A 120 -0.32 -15.15 20.52
CA PRO A 120 -0.28 -16.37 21.32
C PRO A 120 1.16 -16.70 21.76
N ASP A 121 1.28 -17.61 22.72
CA ASP A 121 2.57 -18.03 23.25
C ASP A 121 3.52 -18.52 22.15
N GLY A 122 4.79 -18.14 22.26
CA GLY A 122 5.81 -18.42 21.25
C GLY A 122 5.80 -17.47 20.05
N TYR A 123 4.86 -16.52 19.98
CA TYR A 123 4.85 -15.46 18.98
C TYR A 123 5.17 -14.09 19.58
N HIS A 124 5.71 -13.21 18.75
CA HIS A 124 5.97 -11.81 19.07
C HIS A 124 5.55 -10.90 17.90
N PHE A 125 5.32 -9.62 18.14
CA PHE A 125 5.08 -8.66 17.06
C PHE A 125 6.34 -8.48 16.20
N SER A 126 6.17 -8.33 14.88
CA SER A 126 7.30 -8.13 13.96
C SER A 126 8.02 -6.82 14.26
N LYS A 127 9.36 -6.85 14.23
CA LYS A 127 10.21 -5.66 14.38
C LYS A 127 10.39 -4.93 13.06
N GLU A 128 10.33 -5.66 11.95
CA GLU A 128 10.54 -5.20 10.58
C GLU A 128 9.26 -4.56 10.00
N ALA A 129 8.10 -5.17 10.26
CA ALA A 129 6.80 -4.71 9.79
C ALA A 129 5.91 -4.35 10.98
N ARG A 130 5.79 -3.05 11.28
CA ARG A 130 4.98 -2.58 12.42
C ARG A 130 3.49 -2.80 12.18
N SER A 131 2.83 -3.43 13.14
CA SER A 131 1.36 -3.52 13.20
C SER A 131 0.74 -2.13 13.20
N LYS A 132 -0.26 -1.92 12.34
CA LYS A 132 -0.83 -0.59 12.09
C LYS A 132 -2.34 -0.61 12.13
N PHE A 133 -2.93 0.54 12.41
CA PHE A 133 -4.37 0.74 12.37
C PHE A 133 -4.77 1.97 11.56
N ASP A 134 -5.99 1.96 11.05
CA ASP A 134 -6.67 3.10 10.44
C ASP A 134 -8.14 3.11 10.84
N VAL A 135 -8.73 4.31 10.86
CA VAL A 135 -10.10 4.51 11.32
C VAL A 135 -11.02 4.93 10.17
N GLU A 136 -12.23 4.38 10.15
CA GLU A 136 -13.34 4.81 9.33
C GLU A 136 -14.53 5.16 10.24
N THR A 137 -15.34 6.15 9.87
CA THR A 137 -16.56 6.47 10.62
C THR A 137 -17.76 6.53 9.68
N GLU A 138 -18.91 6.07 10.18
CA GLU A 138 -20.18 6.06 9.46
C GLU A 138 -21.30 6.57 10.38
N PRO A 139 -22.04 7.63 10.00
CA PRO A 139 -21.78 8.53 8.86
C PRO A 139 -20.39 9.21 8.93
N PRO A 140 -19.83 9.65 7.78
CA PRO A 140 -18.60 10.43 7.78
C PRO A 140 -18.73 11.64 8.70
N ASN A 141 -17.71 11.88 9.53
CA ASN A 141 -17.67 12.99 10.50
C ASN A 141 -18.74 12.91 11.62
N ALA A 142 -19.43 11.79 11.81
CA ALA A 142 -20.33 11.63 12.97
C ALA A 142 -19.56 11.48 14.29
N VAL A 143 -18.37 10.86 14.21
CA VAL A 143 -17.43 10.70 15.32
C VAL A 143 -16.04 11.10 14.83
N GLU A 144 -15.34 11.87 15.64
CA GLU A 144 -13.93 12.18 15.49
C GLU A 144 -13.13 11.21 16.36
N ILE A 145 -12.20 10.48 15.76
CA ILE A 145 -11.37 9.49 16.46
C ILE A 145 -9.92 9.80 16.11
N GLU A 146 -9.13 10.14 17.12
CA GLU A 146 -7.73 10.54 16.97
C GLU A 146 -6.79 9.64 17.78
N PRO A 147 -5.67 9.18 17.18
CA PRO A 147 -5.27 9.43 15.81
C PRO A 147 -6.10 8.61 14.80
N ALA A 148 -6.39 9.17 13.62
CA ALA A 148 -7.17 8.49 12.58
C ALA A 148 -6.41 7.31 11.91
N ASN A 149 -5.10 7.24 12.12
CA ASN A 149 -4.24 6.11 11.76
C ASN A 149 -3.00 6.11 12.67
N GLY A 150 -2.37 4.96 12.82
CA GLY A 150 -1.20 4.84 13.67
C GLY A 150 -0.64 3.43 13.72
N PHE A 151 0.19 3.18 14.72
CA PHE A 151 0.84 1.90 14.95
C PHE A 151 0.48 1.37 16.33
N LEU A 152 0.38 0.04 16.44
CA LEU A 152 0.43 -0.61 17.74
C LEU A 152 1.87 -0.53 18.27
N ASN A 153 2.03 -0.43 19.59
CA ASN A 153 3.33 -0.53 20.24
C ASN A 153 3.83 -2.00 20.23
N SER A 154 4.99 -2.25 20.83
CA SER A 154 5.58 -3.60 20.93
C SER A 154 4.76 -4.59 21.76
N GLU A 155 3.79 -4.11 22.54
CA GLU A 155 2.87 -4.89 23.37
C GLU A 155 1.50 -5.07 22.70
N GLY A 156 1.32 -4.56 21.48
CA GLY A 156 0.05 -4.63 20.75
C GLY A 156 -1.00 -3.61 21.21
N LEU A 157 -0.57 -2.57 21.92
CA LEU A 157 -1.43 -1.55 22.49
C LEU A 157 -1.42 -0.26 21.67
N ALA A 158 -2.58 0.41 21.64
CA ALA A 158 -2.72 1.80 21.21
C ALA A 158 -3.95 2.45 21.86
N SER A 159 -3.92 3.77 22.04
CA SER A 159 -5.04 4.52 22.61
C SER A 159 -5.52 5.57 21.61
N LEU A 160 -6.82 5.63 21.39
CA LEU A 160 -7.47 6.59 20.49
C LEU A 160 -8.49 7.37 21.30
N LYS A 161 -8.43 8.70 21.26
CA LYS A 161 -9.47 9.56 21.82
C LYS A 161 -10.62 9.65 20.82
N PHE A 162 -11.86 9.47 21.27
CA PHE A 162 -13.03 9.72 20.44
C PHE A 162 -13.86 10.89 20.98
N ARG A 163 -14.51 11.60 20.07
CA ARG A 163 -15.50 12.66 20.36
C ARG A 163 -16.62 12.58 19.34
N ARG A 164 -17.86 12.43 19.82
CA ARG A 164 -19.05 12.40 18.98
C ARG A 164 -19.46 13.80 18.60
N ILE A 165 -19.64 14.02 17.30
CA ILE A 165 -20.06 15.31 16.73
C ILE A 165 -21.59 15.40 16.71
N SER A 166 -22.28 14.28 16.51
CA SER A 166 -23.73 14.17 16.63
C SER A 166 -24.13 13.12 17.68
N SER A 167 -25.32 13.28 18.25
CA SER A 167 -25.96 12.25 19.09
C SER A 167 -26.60 11.14 18.26
N SER A 168 -26.61 11.22 16.93
CA SER A 168 -27.19 10.17 16.10
C SER A 168 -26.41 8.85 16.20
N LEU A 169 -27.08 7.75 15.84
CA LEU A 169 -26.43 6.45 15.69
C LEU A 169 -25.22 6.59 14.74
N SER A 170 -24.09 6.08 15.20
CA SER A 170 -22.84 6.15 14.45
C SER A 170 -21.94 4.97 14.77
N MET A 171 -21.02 4.67 13.86
CA MET A 171 -20.06 3.58 13.99
C MET A 171 -18.66 4.09 13.71
N GLY A 172 -17.71 3.76 14.58
CA GLY A 172 -16.28 3.86 14.32
C GLY A 172 -15.73 2.48 14.00
N ARG A 173 -15.19 2.29 12.80
CA ARG A 173 -14.48 1.08 12.39
C ARG A 173 -12.97 1.30 12.51
N ILE A 174 -12.30 0.48 13.31
CA ILE A 174 -10.84 0.50 13.45
C ILE A 174 -10.28 -0.74 12.76
N ASN A 175 -9.67 -0.56 11.58
CA ASN A 175 -9.03 -1.64 10.85
C ASN A 175 -7.59 -1.77 11.32
N CYS A 176 -7.19 -2.96 11.79
CA CYS A 176 -5.80 -3.25 12.14
C CYS A 176 -5.21 -4.29 11.19
N LYS A 177 -3.96 -4.06 10.78
CA LYS A 177 -3.10 -5.07 10.17
C LYS A 177 -2.05 -5.46 11.19
N VAL A 178 -2.14 -6.69 11.67
CA VAL A 178 -1.29 -7.21 12.74
C VAL A 178 -0.22 -8.08 12.12
N TYR A 179 1.05 -7.75 12.33
CA TYR A 179 2.20 -8.53 11.87
C TYR A 179 2.89 -9.17 13.07
N TYR A 180 3.10 -10.48 12.99
CA TYR A 180 3.61 -11.27 14.09
C TYR A 180 4.48 -12.42 13.58
N CYS A 181 5.48 -12.82 14.35
CA CYS A 181 6.45 -13.84 14.00
C CYS A 181 6.60 -14.83 15.16
N LYS A 182 6.93 -16.07 14.84
CA LYS A 182 7.43 -17.04 15.82
C LYS A 182 8.94 -17.05 15.73
N GLU A 183 9.64 -17.22 16.85
CA GLU A 183 11.12 -17.19 16.90
C GLU A 183 11.69 -18.10 15.79
N ASP A 184 12.46 -17.51 14.87
CA ASP A 184 13.09 -18.14 13.69
C ASP A 184 12.18 -18.64 12.55
N GLU A 185 10.89 -18.30 12.55
CA GLU A 185 9.96 -18.62 11.46
C GLU A 185 9.53 -17.39 10.64
N VAL A 186 8.83 -17.64 9.53
CA VAL A 186 8.30 -16.61 8.66
C VAL A 186 7.22 -15.80 9.39
N CYS A 187 7.34 -14.47 9.37
CA CYS A 187 6.32 -13.58 9.92
C CYS A 187 5.01 -13.68 9.12
N LEU A 188 3.91 -13.73 9.84
CA LEU A 188 2.55 -13.77 9.32
C LEU A 188 1.85 -12.43 9.51
N TYR A 189 0.71 -12.27 8.86
CA TYR A 189 -0.18 -11.15 9.13
C TYR A 189 -1.63 -11.60 9.31
N GLN A 190 -2.37 -10.89 10.15
CA GLN A 190 -3.81 -11.06 10.34
C GLN A 190 -4.49 -9.69 10.17
N SER A 191 -5.60 -9.68 9.44
CA SER A 191 -6.46 -8.52 9.26
C SER A 191 -7.60 -8.59 10.28
N ILE A 192 -7.78 -7.55 11.10
CA ILE A 192 -8.88 -7.45 12.06
C ILE A 192 -9.57 -6.09 11.94
N ALA A 193 -10.86 -6.03 12.25
CA ALA A 193 -11.62 -4.78 12.30
C ALA A 193 -12.49 -4.74 13.55
N PHE A 194 -12.43 -3.65 14.31
CA PHE A 194 -13.34 -3.38 15.41
C PHE A 194 -14.45 -2.42 14.96
N ASP A 195 -15.69 -2.88 14.97
CA ASP A 195 -16.88 -2.07 14.71
C ASP A 195 -17.46 -1.57 16.03
N VAL A 196 -17.10 -0.35 16.41
CA VAL A 196 -17.54 0.32 17.63
C VAL A 196 -18.84 1.08 17.34
N LYS A 197 -19.96 0.63 17.89
CA LYS A 197 -21.30 1.20 17.64
C LYS A 197 -21.71 2.14 18.76
N PHE A 198 -21.98 3.40 18.45
CA PHE A 198 -22.45 4.42 19.39
C PHE A 198 -23.97 4.60 19.30
N ARG A 199 -24.64 4.67 20.46
CA ARG A 199 -26.12 4.76 20.59
C ARG A 199 -26.64 6.19 20.51
N GLU A 200 -27.94 6.39 20.27
CA GLU A 200 -28.56 7.70 19.96
C GLU A 200 -28.56 8.75 21.11
N GLU A 201 -28.07 8.38 22.29
CA GLU A 201 -28.02 9.25 23.46
C GLU A 201 -26.58 9.63 23.76
N ALA A 202 -26.35 10.88 24.19
CA ALA A 202 -25.04 11.41 24.52
C ALA A 202 -24.91 11.61 26.04
N GLU A 203 -24.26 10.68 26.73
CA GLU A 203 -23.95 10.85 28.16
C GLU A 203 -22.75 11.79 28.34
N PRO A 204 -22.76 12.65 29.38
CA PRO A 204 -21.70 13.64 29.59
C PRO A 204 -20.39 13.02 30.10
N ASN A 205 -20.44 11.82 30.68
CA ASN A 205 -19.27 11.20 31.30
C ASN A 205 -18.38 10.52 30.25
N PRO A 206 -17.06 10.73 30.29
CA PRO A 206 -16.14 10.07 29.38
C PRO A 206 -16.17 8.55 29.52
N ALA A 207 -16.24 7.82 28.40
CA ALA A 207 -16.14 6.36 28.41
C ALA A 207 -14.70 5.88 28.24
N GLN A 208 -14.42 4.68 28.75
CA GLN A 208 -13.21 3.93 28.46
C GLN A 208 -13.60 2.56 27.92
N ILE A 209 -13.31 2.33 26.63
CA ILE A 209 -13.74 1.15 25.90
C ILE A 209 -12.50 0.37 25.46
N THR A 210 -12.41 -0.89 25.87
CA THR A 210 -11.30 -1.77 25.48
C THR A 210 -11.68 -2.58 24.24
N LEU A 211 -10.79 -2.54 23.24
CA LEU A 211 -10.90 -3.27 21.98
C LEU A 211 -9.89 -4.42 21.99
N SER A 212 -10.30 -5.56 22.55
CA SER A 212 -9.42 -6.71 22.75
C SER A 212 -9.54 -7.75 21.64
N TYR A 213 -8.41 -8.29 21.18
CA TYR A 213 -8.39 -9.43 20.27
C TYR A 213 -7.11 -10.24 20.44
N THR A 214 -7.21 -11.56 20.40
CA THR A 214 -6.07 -12.47 20.42
C THR A 214 -5.90 -13.11 19.06
N VAL A 215 -4.71 -12.94 18.47
CA VAL A 215 -4.38 -13.50 17.15
C VAL A 215 -4.39 -15.02 17.21
N SER A 216 -5.14 -15.63 16.30
CA SER A 216 -5.11 -17.08 16.09
C SER A 216 -4.11 -17.40 14.96
N PRO A 217 -3.06 -18.20 15.21
CA PRO A 217 -2.13 -18.62 14.16
C PRO A 217 -2.90 -19.42 13.12
N ARG A 218 -2.70 -19.10 11.84
CA ARG A 218 -3.20 -19.98 10.77
C ARG A 218 -2.22 -21.13 10.66
N ASP A 219 -2.63 -22.32 11.08
CA ASP A 219 -1.88 -23.53 10.77
C ASP A 219 -1.77 -23.68 9.26
N ASN A 220 -0.56 -23.81 8.75
CA ASN A 220 -0.30 -24.12 7.34
C ASN A 220 -0.67 -25.58 6.97
N SER A 221 -1.46 -26.27 7.80
CA SER A 221 -1.97 -27.63 7.52
C SER A 221 -3.11 -27.65 6.49
N GLY A 222 -3.55 -26.49 5.99
CA GLY A 222 -4.58 -26.36 4.96
C GLY A 222 -4.04 -26.22 3.53
N SER A 223 -3.02 -26.97 3.13
CA SER A 223 -2.70 -27.10 1.71
C SER A 223 -3.78 -27.95 1.02
N THR A 224 -4.43 -27.37 0.00
CA THR A 224 -5.24 -28.08 -1.01
C THR A 224 -6.40 -28.95 -0.53
N GLN A 225 -7.57 -28.33 -0.31
CA GLN A 225 -8.81 -28.91 -0.82
C GLN A 225 -9.46 -27.91 -1.78
N LEU A 226 -8.97 -27.94 -3.03
CA LEU A 226 -9.82 -27.62 -4.16
C LEU A 226 -11.02 -28.59 -4.09
N LEU A 227 -12.17 -28.07 -3.68
CA LEU A 227 -13.45 -28.74 -3.82
C LEU A 227 -13.69 -28.99 -5.32
N ALA A 228 -13.27 -30.16 -5.78
CA ALA A 228 -13.78 -30.76 -6.99
C ALA A 228 -15.24 -31.17 -6.75
N ALA A 229 -16.17 -30.29 -7.11
CA ALA A 229 -17.60 -30.57 -7.18
C ALA A 229 -18.24 -29.60 -8.19
N ARG A 230 -18.91 -29.97 -9.27
CA ARG A 230 -19.38 -31.26 -9.80
C ARG A 230 -19.57 -31.06 -11.32
N LYS A 231 -18.98 -31.93 -12.14
CA LYS A 231 -19.59 -32.30 -13.42
C LYS A 231 -20.82 -33.13 -13.09
N ASN A 232 -22.00 -32.68 -13.53
CA ASN A 232 -23.16 -33.52 -13.88
C ASN A 232 -24.26 -32.63 -14.45
N ALA A 233 -24.18 -32.37 -15.75
CA ALA A 233 -25.36 -32.17 -16.59
C ALA A 233 -25.38 -33.35 -17.55
N LYS A 234 -26.32 -34.27 -17.32
CA LYS A 234 -26.57 -35.45 -18.15
C LYS A 234 -27.87 -35.17 -18.92
N VAL A 235 -27.78 -35.43 -20.22
CA VAL A 235 -28.84 -35.75 -21.22
C VAL A 235 -29.87 -34.68 -21.49
#